data_AF-A7IDF1-F1
#
_entry.id   AF-A7IDF1-F1
#
_cell.length_a   1.000
_cell.length_b   1.000
_cell.length_c   1.000
_cell.angle_alpha   90.00
_cell.angle_beta   90.00
_cell.angle_gamma   90.00
#
_symmetry.space_group_name_H-M   'P 1'
#
loop_
_entity.id
_entity.type
_entity.pdbx_description
1 polymer ?
#
loop_
_entity_poly.entity_id
_entity_poly.type
_entity_poly.pdbx_seq_one_letter_code
_entity_poly.pdbx_strand_id
1 'polypeptide(L)'
;MTRHLRKPASDPQPLRFSAQEQAVVYEARQILLRHLNQNPVLSSWQAVLDYCALTIRGEVERFHVLYLDRKNRLISDECLAIGTIDHVPVYPREVLRRSLALNASALIIVHNHPTHPFSVTLDHAQAR
;
A
#
# COMPACT_ATOMS: atom_id res chain seq x y z
N MET A 1 0.06 -55.87 -2.96
CA MET A 1 -0.12 -54.55 -3.60
C MET A 1 -0.55 -53.54 -2.54
N THR A 2 0.40 -52.93 -1.84
CA THR A 2 0.15 -51.93 -0.79
C THR A 2 0.14 -50.54 -1.41
N ARG A 3 -1.03 -49.91 -1.40
CA ARG A 3 -1.28 -48.58 -1.94
C ARG A 3 -0.53 -47.55 -1.10
N HIS A 4 0.58 -47.03 -1.61
CA HIS A 4 1.30 -45.90 -1.00
C HIS A 4 0.38 -44.67 -0.95
N LEU A 5 -0.11 -44.34 0.24
CA LEU A 5 -0.82 -43.08 0.51
C LEU A 5 0.20 -41.95 0.39
N ARG A 6 0.08 -41.12 -0.65
CA ARG A 6 0.85 -39.90 -0.82
C ARG A 6 0.48 -38.94 0.32
N LYS A 7 1.43 -38.65 1.21
CA LYS A 7 1.29 -37.66 2.29
C LYS A 7 0.89 -36.31 1.64
N PRO A 8 -0.17 -35.63 2.09
CA PRO A 8 -0.49 -34.31 1.54
C PRO A 8 0.67 -33.36 1.83
N ALA A 9 1.05 -32.57 0.84
CA ALA A 9 2.03 -31.49 1.02
C ALA A 9 1.48 -30.57 2.12
N SER A 10 2.22 -30.43 3.22
CA SER A 10 1.90 -29.46 4.25
C SER A 10 1.90 -28.07 3.61
N ASP A 11 0.82 -27.32 3.79
CA ASP A 11 0.78 -25.90 3.43
C ASP A 11 2.04 -25.19 3.95
N PRO A 12 2.67 -24.29 3.18
CA PRO A 12 3.80 -23.52 3.66
C PRO A 12 3.34 -22.71 4.88
N GLN A 13 3.89 -23.07 6.05
CA GLN A 13 3.68 -22.26 7.25
C GLN A 13 4.17 -20.84 6.98
N PRO A 14 3.39 -19.81 7.31
CA PRO A 14 3.84 -18.43 7.14
C PRO A 14 5.16 -18.24 7.88
N LEU A 15 6.14 -17.63 7.21
CA LEU A 15 7.45 -17.31 7.78
C LEU A 15 7.25 -16.57 9.11
N ARG A 16 7.53 -17.25 10.22
CA ARG A 16 7.26 -16.75 11.56
C ARG A 16 8.55 -16.13 12.11
N PHE A 17 8.63 -14.80 12.07
CA PHE A 17 9.77 -14.06 12.64
C PHE A 17 9.84 -14.22 14.17
N SER A 18 11.05 -14.33 14.70
CA SER A 18 11.34 -14.25 16.14
C SER A 18 11.00 -12.88 16.71
N ALA A 19 10.84 -12.79 18.03
CA ALA A 19 10.58 -11.50 18.71
C ALA A 19 11.68 -10.46 18.42
N GLN A 20 12.94 -10.91 18.31
CA GLN A 20 14.07 -10.04 17.98
C GLN A 20 13.96 -9.50 16.55
N GLU A 21 13.65 -10.36 15.58
CA GLU A 21 13.47 -9.93 14.18
C GLU A 21 12.27 -8.98 14.02
N GLN A 22 11.17 -9.24 14.74
CA GLN A 22 10.01 -8.35 14.76
C GLN A 22 10.38 -6.95 15.31
N ALA A 23 11.18 -6.90 16.39
CA ALA A 23 11.66 -5.64 16.94
C ALA A 23 12.56 -4.88 15.94
N VAL A 24 13.48 -5.58 15.26
CA VAL A 24 14.35 -4.98 14.24
C VAL A 24 13.53 -4.42 13.07
N VAL A 25 12.53 -5.16 12.57
CA VAL A 25 11.66 -4.69 11.49
C VAL A 25 10.86 -3.47 11.92
N TYR A 26 10.35 -3.44 13.15
CA TYR A 26 9.63 -2.29 13.69
C TYR A 26 10.54 -1.04 13.74
N GLU A 27 11.72 -1.16 14.32
CA GLU A 27 12.69 -0.05 14.41
C GLU A 27 13.12 0.45 13.03
N ALA A 28 13.41 -0.47 12.10
CA ALA A 28 13.72 -0.12 10.71
C ALA A 28 12.59 0.68 10.07
N ARG A 29 11.33 0.26 10.25
CA ARG A 29 10.16 1.01 9.77
C ARG A 29 10.09 2.42 10.36
N GLN A 30 10.32 2.58 11.66
CA GLN A 30 10.31 3.92 12.30
C GLN A 30 11.42 4.83 11.78
N ILE A 31 12.63 4.29 11.56
CA ILE A 31 13.74 5.02 10.96
C ILE A 31 13.38 5.47 9.54
N LEU A 32 12.83 4.57 8.72
CA LEU A 32 12.43 4.87 7.34
C LEU A 32 11.31 5.92 7.28
N LEU A 33 10.29 5.82 8.14
CA LEU A 33 9.22 6.83 8.22
C LEU A 33 9.78 8.22 8.57
N ARG A 34 10.72 8.30 9.51
CA ARG A 34 11.39 9.58 9.84
C ARG A 34 12.19 10.13 8.66
N HIS A 35 12.88 9.27 7.92
CA HIS A 35 13.61 9.68 6.72
C HIS A 35 12.65 10.22 5.64
N LEU A 36 11.53 9.54 5.42
CA LEU A 36 10.49 9.97 4.47
C LEU A 36 9.74 11.23 4.90
N ASN A 37 9.81 11.65 6.17
CA ASN A 37 9.23 12.92 6.61
C ASN A 37 10.13 14.14 6.32
N GLN A 38 11.31 13.94 5.73
CA GLN A 38 12.27 15.01 5.40
C GLN A 38 12.17 15.45 3.92
N ASN A 39 10.97 15.74 3.43
CA ASN A 39 10.70 16.13 2.03
C ASN A 39 11.34 15.18 1.00
N PRO A 40 10.85 13.93 0.88
CA PRO A 40 11.46 12.89 0.09
C PRO A 40 11.41 13.24 -1.39
N VAL A 41 12.45 12.84 -2.13
CA VAL A 41 12.53 13.00 -3.58
C VAL A 41 11.99 11.75 -4.25
N LEU A 42 10.83 11.84 -4.89
CA LEU A 42 10.19 10.74 -5.61
C LEU A 42 10.65 10.73 -7.08
N SER A 43 11.95 10.48 -7.30
CA SER A 43 12.59 10.58 -8.62
C SER A 43 12.67 9.27 -9.42
N SER A 44 12.19 8.16 -8.85
CA SER A 44 12.14 6.86 -9.51
C SER A 44 10.86 6.13 -9.14
N TRP A 45 10.47 5.16 -9.98
CA TRP A 45 9.33 4.30 -9.68
C TRP A 45 9.49 3.56 -8.34
N GLN A 46 10.71 3.08 -8.05
CA GLN A 46 11.01 2.43 -6.79
C GLN A 46 10.80 3.36 -5.59
N ALA A 47 11.24 4.62 -5.68
CA ALA A 47 11.04 5.60 -4.61
C ALA A 47 9.54 5.85 -4.34
N VAL A 48 8.71 5.88 -5.39
CA VAL A 48 7.25 5.98 -5.25
C VAL A 48 6.69 4.74 -4.57
N LEU A 49 7.09 3.53 -5.00
CA LEU A 49 6.64 2.29 -4.38
C LEU A 49 7.04 2.19 -2.90
N ASP A 50 8.29 2.52 -2.55
CA ASP A 50 8.79 2.49 -1.18
C ASP A 50 8.02 3.47 -0.29
N TYR A 51 7.77 4.68 -0.80
CA TYR A 51 6.95 5.67 -0.13
C TYR A 51 5.54 5.14 0.13
N CYS A 52 4.84 4.68 -0.92
CA CYS A 52 3.47 4.16 -0.83
C CYS A 52 3.38 2.94 0.08
N ALA A 53 4.37 2.04 0.06
CA ALA A 53 4.42 0.86 0.90
C ALA A 53 4.50 1.18 2.40
N LEU A 54 5.19 2.27 2.75
CA LEU A 54 5.38 2.69 4.14
C LEU A 54 4.23 3.57 4.67
N THR A 55 3.61 4.37 3.79
CA THR A 55 2.69 5.46 4.17
C THR A 55 1.22 5.21 3.81
N ILE A 56 0.94 4.63 2.63
CA ILE A 56 -0.42 4.53 2.07
C ILE A 56 -0.99 3.11 2.20
N ARG A 57 -0.12 2.08 2.11
CA ARG A 57 -0.53 0.68 2.17
C ARG A 57 -1.26 0.37 3.49
N GLY A 58 -2.35 -0.38 3.40
CA GLY A 58 -3.11 -0.86 4.55
C GLY A 58 -4.33 -1.66 4.14
N GLU A 59 -5.09 -2.11 5.14
CA GLU A 59 -6.32 -2.90 4.99
C GLU A 59 -7.53 -2.08 4.54
N VAL A 60 -7.39 -0.75 4.52
CA VAL A 60 -8.44 0.19 4.15
C VAL A 60 -8.07 0.83 2.82
N GLU A 61 -9.01 0.87 1.87
CA GLU A 61 -8.85 1.62 0.62
C GLU A 61 -8.64 3.11 0.91
N ARG A 62 -7.71 3.73 0.20
CA ARG A 62 -7.42 5.15 0.28
C ARG A 62 -7.05 5.68 -1.08
N PHE A 63 -7.51 6.90 -1.36
CA PHE A 63 -7.12 7.68 -2.52
C PHE A 63 -6.29 8.87 -2.08
N HIS A 64 -5.07 8.96 -2.55
CA HIS A 64 -4.11 10.00 -2.21
C HIS A 64 -3.70 10.81 -3.45
N VAL A 65 -3.43 12.09 -3.23
CA VAL A 65 -2.72 12.95 -4.19
C VAL A 65 -1.42 13.44 -3.55
N LEU A 66 -0.32 13.11 -4.20
CA LEU A 66 1.02 13.58 -3.84
C LEU A 66 1.36 14.80 -4.70
N TYR A 67 1.55 15.94 -4.06
CA TYR A 67 1.92 17.21 -4.70
C TYR A 67 3.43 17.37 -4.70
N LEU A 68 4.04 17.58 -5.87
CA LEU A 68 5.49 17.61 -6.05
C LEU A 68 6.02 18.95 -6.55
N ASP A 69 7.24 19.30 -6.14
CA ASP A 69 7.99 20.43 -6.71
C ASP A 69 8.74 20.05 -8.00
N ARG A 70 9.45 21.02 -8.60
CA ARG A 70 10.19 20.83 -9.88
C ARG A 70 11.35 19.83 -9.78
N LYS A 71 11.76 19.46 -8.57
CA LYS A 71 12.80 18.47 -8.28
C LYS A 71 12.19 17.14 -7.83
N ASN A 72 10.88 16.93 -8.05
CA ASN A 72 10.11 15.78 -7.59
C ASN A 72 10.15 15.59 -6.07
N ARG A 73 10.35 16.65 -5.28
CA ARG A 73 10.23 16.59 -3.82
C ARG A 73 8.76 16.63 -3.44
N LEU A 74 8.37 15.75 -2.53
CA LEU A 74 7.04 15.76 -1.97
C LEU A 74 6.81 17.03 -1.14
N ILE A 75 5.84 17.84 -1.57
CA ILE A 75 5.35 19.03 -0.88
C ILE A 75 4.26 18.63 0.11
N SER A 76 3.32 17.78 -0.33
CA SER A 76 2.19 17.34 0.48
C SER A 76 1.65 16.01 -0.03
N ASP A 77 1.28 15.13 0.90
CA ASP A 77 0.50 13.92 0.67
C ASP A 77 -0.89 14.13 1.28
N GLU A 78 -1.94 14.15 0.45
CA GLU A 78 -3.32 14.36 0.88
C GLU A 78 -4.21 13.15 0.55
N CYS A 79 -4.77 12.53 1.58
CA CYS A 79 -5.79 11.50 1.47
C CYS A 79 -7.16 12.15 1.17
N LEU A 80 -7.67 12.00 -0.04
CA LEU A 80 -8.95 12.59 -0.46
C LEU A 80 -10.14 11.64 -0.22
N ALA A 81 -9.89 10.33 -0.07
CA ALA A 81 -10.91 9.34 0.19
C ALA A 81 -10.37 8.18 1.04
N ILE A 82 -11.22 7.60 1.89
CA ILE A 82 -10.97 6.38 2.67
C ILE A 82 -12.19 5.47 2.50
N GLY A 83 -12.00 4.19 2.19
CA GLY A 83 -13.07 3.23 1.89
C GLY A 83 -13.43 3.20 0.41
N THR A 84 -14.59 2.60 0.08
CA THR A 84 -14.94 2.14 -1.28
C THR A 84 -14.65 3.15 -2.40
N ILE A 85 -14.12 2.63 -3.51
CA ILE A 85 -13.90 3.32 -4.81
C ILE A 85 -15.16 4.05 -5.32
N ASP A 86 -16.35 3.55 -4.94
CA ASP A 86 -17.59 3.83 -5.67
C ASP A 86 -18.19 5.23 -5.46
N HIS A 87 -17.86 5.99 -4.39
CA HIS A 87 -18.45 7.33 -4.26
C HIS A 87 -17.76 8.30 -3.28
N VAL A 88 -16.46 8.53 -3.41
CA VAL A 88 -15.91 9.84 -3.03
C VAL A 88 -15.57 10.60 -4.30
N PRO A 89 -16.36 11.62 -4.67
CA PRO A 89 -16.09 12.38 -5.87
C PRO A 89 -14.79 13.17 -5.70
N VAL A 90 -13.73 12.67 -6.34
CA VAL A 90 -12.50 13.44 -6.52
C VAL A 90 -12.80 14.45 -7.63
N TYR A 91 -12.93 15.72 -7.25
CA TYR A 91 -13.17 16.79 -8.21
C TYR A 91 -11.82 17.28 -8.78
N PRO A 92 -11.51 17.05 -10.06
CA PRO A 92 -10.22 17.46 -10.63
C PRO A 92 -9.96 18.95 -10.46
N ARG A 93 -11.01 19.78 -10.52
CA ARG A 93 -10.92 21.23 -10.23
C ARG A 93 -10.34 21.52 -8.85
N GLU A 94 -10.75 20.78 -7.82
CA GLU A 94 -10.24 20.99 -6.46
C GLU A 94 -8.79 20.51 -6.32
N VAL A 95 -8.45 19.38 -6.94
CA VAL A 95 -7.07 18.87 -7.00
C VAL A 95 -6.15 19.88 -7.68
N LEU A 96 -6.57 20.45 -8.82
CA LEU A 96 -5.80 21.46 -9.54
C LEU A 96 -5.72 22.79 -8.78
N ARG A 97 -6.82 23.24 -8.17
CA ARG A 97 -6.81 24.44 -7.29
C ARG A 97 -5.83 24.26 -6.15
N ARG A 98 -5.79 23.07 -5.54
CA ARG A 98 -4.85 22.73 -4.46
C ARG A 98 -3.42 22.67 -4.95
N SER A 99 -3.17 22.09 -6.12
CA SER A 99 -1.87 22.07 -6.79
C SER A 99 -1.30 23.47 -6.99
N LEU A 100 -2.12 24.39 -7.50
CA LEU A 100 -1.75 25.80 -7.66
C LEU A 100 -1.47 26.49 -6.33
N ALA A 101 -2.30 26.25 -5.30
CA ALA A 101 -2.11 26.82 -3.97
C ALA A 101 -0.79 26.35 -3.30
N LEU A 102 -0.36 25.12 -3.61
CA LEU A 102 0.90 24.55 -3.11
C LEU A 102 2.11 24.87 -4.01
N ASN A 103 1.92 25.58 -5.13
CA ASN A 103 2.93 25.78 -6.16
C ASN A 103 3.55 24.45 -6.66
N ALA A 104 2.74 23.39 -6.71
CA ALA A 104 3.18 22.10 -7.20
C ALA A 104 3.37 22.14 -8.72
N SER A 105 4.42 21.48 -9.22
CA SER A 105 4.69 21.35 -10.65
C SER A 105 4.31 19.97 -11.20
N ALA A 106 4.07 19.00 -10.34
CA ALA A 106 3.64 17.66 -10.72
C ALA A 106 2.75 17.04 -9.63
N LEU A 107 1.94 16.05 -10.05
CA LEU A 107 1.03 15.30 -9.18
C LEU A 107 1.25 13.81 -9.40
N ILE A 108 1.20 13.02 -8.33
CA ILE A 108 1.03 11.56 -8.40
C ILE A 108 -0.27 11.19 -7.70
N ILE A 109 -1.12 10.42 -8.36
CA ILE A 109 -2.37 9.90 -7.80
C ILE A 109 -2.14 8.44 -7.39
N VAL A 110 -2.50 8.10 -6.17
CA VAL A 110 -2.31 6.76 -5.60
C VAL A 110 -3.63 6.25 -5.07
N HIS A 111 -4.01 5.04 -5.45
CA HIS A 111 -5.17 4.34 -4.88
C HIS A 111 -4.75 2.94 -4.46
N ASN A 112 -4.92 2.58 -3.19
CA ASN A 112 -4.66 1.21 -2.74
C ASN A 112 -5.95 0.39 -2.70
N HIS A 113 -5.89 -0.84 -3.19
CA HIS A 113 -6.91 -1.86 -2.97
C HIS A 113 -6.36 -2.90 -1.99
N PRO A 114 -6.96 -3.11 -0.82
CA PRO A 114 -6.63 -4.21 0.05
C PRO A 114 -7.09 -5.51 -0.63
N THR A 115 -6.14 -6.36 -1.02
CA THR A 115 -6.46 -7.71 -1.45
C THR A 115 -6.87 -8.53 -0.23
N HIS A 116 -8.16 -8.83 -0.10
CA HIS A 116 -8.58 -9.86 0.86
C HIS A 116 -8.03 -11.21 0.40
N PRO A 117 -7.36 -11.99 1.27
CA PRO A 117 -7.19 -13.41 1.01
C PRO A 117 -8.59 -14.01 1.01
N PHE A 118 -9.12 -14.31 -0.17
CA PHE A 118 -10.32 -15.11 -0.33
C PHE A 118 -10.10 -16.42 0.44
N SER A 119 -10.78 -16.60 1.57
CA SER A 119 -11.11 -17.92 2.09
C SER A 119 -12.06 -18.55 1.07
N VAL A 120 -11.51 -19.40 0.20
CA VAL A 120 -12.35 -20.31 -0.58
C VAL A 120 -13.00 -21.25 0.43
N THR A 121 -14.23 -20.95 0.85
CA THR A 121 -15.10 -21.94 1.46
C THR A 121 -15.33 -23.02 0.41
N LEU A 122 -14.64 -24.15 0.58
CA LEU A 122 -14.83 -25.38 -0.17
C LEU A 122 -16.18 -26.03 0.18
N ASP A 123 -17.31 -25.35 -0.07
CA ASP A 123 -18.66 -25.89 0.21
C ASP A 123 -19.54 -25.99 -1.05
N HIS A 124 -18.96 -26.01 -2.26
CA HIS A 124 -19.72 -26.14 -3.51
C HIS A 124 -19.39 -27.34 -4.38
N ALA A 125 -18.69 -28.35 -3.84
CA ALA A 125 -18.37 -29.58 -4.58
C ALA A 125 -18.86 -30.84 -3.88
N GLN A 126 -20.18 -30.97 -3.66
CA GLN A 126 -20.89 -32.25 -3.59
C GLN A 126 -22.40 -32.07 -3.71
N ALA A 127 -22.84 -31.69 -4.91
CA ALA A 127 -24.17 -31.98 -5.39
C ALA A 127 -24.03 -32.61 -6.78
N ARG A 128 -23.84 -33.93 -6.80
CA ARG A 128 -24.19 -34.87 -7.88
C ARG A 128 -24.05 -36.29 -7.36
#